data_AF-A0A2T6C9N8-F1
#
_entry.id   AF-A0A2T6C9N8-F1
#
_cell.length_a   1.000
_cell.length_b   1.000
_cell.length_c   1.000
_cell.angle_alpha   90.00
_cell.angle_beta   90.00
_cell.angle_gamma   90.00
#
_symmetry.space_group_name_H-M   'P 1'
#
loop_
_entity.id
_entity.type
_entity.pdbx_description
1 polymer ?
#
loop_
_entity_poly.entity_id
_entity_poly.type
_entity_poly.pdbx_seq_one_letter_code
_entity_poly.pdbx_strand_id
1 'polypeptide(L)' 'MKQESQSYKLVNLKDRDDIIQRITQAEQELNGMLNGRVALIAYIKEDE' A
#
# COMPACT_ATOMS: atom_id res chain seq x y z
N MET A 1 15.17 23.99 5.95
CA MET A 1 15.03 22.54 5.67
C MET A 1 14.18 22.42 4.42
N LYS A 2 14.75 21.96 3.30
CA LYS A 2 13.97 21.75 2.06
C LYS A 2 13.09 20.53 2.28
N GLN A 3 11.77 20.71 2.33
CA GLN A 3 10.83 19.60 2.27
C GLN A 3 10.86 19.07 0.84
N GLU A 4 11.68 18.05 0.59
CA GLU A 4 11.53 17.23 -0.61
C GLU A 4 10.11 16.68 -0.57
N SER A 5 9.26 17.22 -1.44
CA SER A 5 7.89 16.75 -1.59
C SER A 5 7.99 15.38 -2.25
N GLN A 6 8.04 14.32 -1.45
CA GLN A 6 8.01 12.96 -1.96
C GLN A 6 6.70 12.80 -2.74
N SER A 7 6.81 12.78 -4.08
CA SER A 7 5.68 12.65 -4.98
C SER A 7 5.20 11.21 -4.94
N TYR A 8 4.21 10.95 -4.11
CA TYR A 8 3.53 9.66 -4.08
C TYR A 8 2.45 9.64 -5.16
N LYS A 9 2.47 8.61 -6.01
CA LYS A 9 1.42 8.38 -6.99
C LYS A 9 0.58 7.17 -6.59
N LEU A 10 -0.73 7.37 -6.56
CA LEU A 10 -1.68 6.28 -6.37
C LEU A 10 -1.62 5.35 -7.59
N VAL A 11 -1.48 4.06 -7.32
CA VAL A 11 -1.41 3.03 -8.35
C VAL A 11 -2.82 2.58 -8.70
N ASN A 12 -3.17 2.56 -9.99
CA ASN A 12 -4.40 1.94 -10.43
C ASN A 12 -4.21 0.41 -10.51
N LEU A 13 -4.91 -0.32 -9.63
CA LEU A 13 -4.85 -1.79 -9.55
C LEU A 13 -6.04 -2.48 -10.22
N LYS A 14 -6.87 -1.76 -10.99
CA LYS A 14 -8.14 -2.27 -11.54
C LYS A 14 -8.03 -3.62 -12.26
N ASP A 15 -6.91 -3.88 -12.94
CA ASP A 15 -6.69 -5.12 -13.71
C ASP A 15 -5.55 -5.97 -13.11
N ARG A 16 -5.23 -5.79 -11.82
CA ARG A 16 -4.14 -6.47 -11.10
C ARG A 16 -4.68 -7.23 -9.89
N ASP A 17 -5.60 -8.16 -10.17
CA ASP A 17 -6.23 -9.02 -9.14
C ASP A 17 -5.20 -9.79 -8.31
N ASP A 18 -4.07 -10.18 -8.93
CA ASP A 18 -2.94 -10.83 -8.27
C ASP A 18 -2.34 -9.96 -7.14
N ILE A 19 -2.20 -8.65 -7.40
CA ILE A 19 -1.68 -7.70 -6.42
C ILE A 19 -2.73 -7.41 -5.35
N ILE A 20 -3.99 -7.22 -5.75
CA ILE A 20 -5.09 -6.97 -4.81
C ILE A 20 -5.18 -8.12 -3.80
N GLN A 21 -5.16 -9.37 -4.26
CA GLN A 21 -5.19 -10.54 -3.37
C GLN A 21 -4.04 -10.55 -2.37
N ARG A 22 -2.82 -10.24 -2.82
CA ARG A 22 -1.64 -10.17 -1.94
C ARG A 22 -1.76 -9.07 -0.90
N ILE A 23 -2.27 -7.90 -1.27
CA ILE A 23 -2.51 -6.79 -0.33
C ILE A 23 -3.56 -7.17 0.70
N THR A 24 -4.69 -7.73 0.26
CA THR A 24 -5.76 -8.17 1.16
C THR A 24 -5.29 -9.25 2.13
N GLN A 25 -4.48 -10.20 1.66
CA GLN A 25 -3.91 -11.24 2.53
C GLN A 25 -3.00 -10.62 3.61
N ALA A 26 -2.12 -9.70 3.22
CA ALA A 26 -1.25 -9.00 4.15
C ALA A 26 -2.05 -8.17 5.18
N GLU A 27 -3.14 -7.51 4.76
CA GLU A 27 -4.05 -6.81 5.68
C GLU A 27 -4.66 -7.75 6.72
N GLN A 28 -5.14 -8.93 6.30
CA GLN A 28 -5.73 -9.91 7.20
C GLN A 28 -4.73 -10.45 8.22
N GLU A 29 -3.51 -10.76 7.78
CA GLU A 29 -2.42 -11.22 8.66
C GLU A 29 -2.07 -10.14 9.69
N LEU A 30 -1.91 -8.88 9.26
CA LEU A 30 -1.61 -7.76 10.15
C LEU A 30 -2.75 -7.47 11.14
N ASN A 31 -4.00 -7.56 10.70
CA ASN A 31 -5.16 -7.42 11.56
C ASN A 31 -5.18 -8.49 12.66
N GLY A 32 -4.83 -9.73 12.32
CA GLY A 32 -4.69 -10.82 13.29
C GLY A 32 -3.56 -10.60 14.28
N MET A 33 -2.40 -10.10 13.82
CA MET A 33 -1.24 -9.83 14.68
C MET A 33 -1.45 -8.65 15.63
N LEU A 34 -2.07 -7.58 15.16
CA LEU A 34 -2.26 -6.33 15.91
C LEU A 34 -3.59 -6.29 16.68
N ASN A 35 -4.44 -7.30 16.50
CA ASN A 35 -5.78 -7.40 17.06
C ASN A 35 -6.59 -6.11 16.82
N GLY A 36 -6.47 -5.57 15.61
CA GLY A 36 -6.95 -4.23 15.24
C GLY A 36 -7.42 -4.15 13.79
N ARG A 37 -7.68 -2.92 13.31
CA ARG A 37 -8.02 -2.64 11.91
C ARG A 37 -6.91 -1.82 11.28
N VAL A 38 -6.25 -2.42 10.29
CA VAL A 38 -5.16 -1.88 9.49
C VAL A 38 -5.68 -1.72 8.07
N ALA A 39 -5.30 -0.61 7.43
CA ALA A 39 -5.50 -0.39 6.01
C ALA A 39 -4.11 -0.24 5.36
N LEU A 40 -3.86 -0.98 4.28
CA LEU A 40 -2.62 -0.89 3.51
C LEU A 40 -2.83 0.04 2.30
N ILE A 41 -1.89 0.97 2.12
CA ILE A 41 -1.85 1.87 0.95
C ILE A 41 -0.62 1.50 0.13
N ALA A 42 -0.86 1.01 -1.09
CA ALA A 42 0.21 0.75 -2.05
C ALA A 42 0.51 2.03 -2.85
N TYR A 43 1.78 2.46 -2.86
CA TYR A 43 2.27 3.56 -3.68
C TYR A 43 3.55 3.15 -4.40
N ILE A 44 3.80 3.75 -5.57
CA ILE A 44 5.11 3.66 -6.22
C ILE A 44 5.87 4.94 -5.88
N LYS A 45 7.08 4.78 -5.35
CA LYS A 45 8.05 5.86 -5.27
C LYS A 45 8.71 5.96 -6.64
N GLU A 46 8.49 7.07 -7.34
CA GLU A 46 9.31 7.39 -8.51
C GLU A 46 10.71 7.74 -7.96
N ASP A 47 11.71 6.94 -8.29
CA ASP A 47 13.10 7.31 -8.08
C ASP A 47 13.49 8.27 -9.22
N GLU A 48 14.04 9.45 -8.84
CA GLU A 48 14.64 10.41 -9.78
C GLU A 48 15.87 9.83 -10.49
#